data_AF-A0A8E2JDS0-F1
#
_entry.id   AF-A0A8E2JDS0-F1
#
_cell.length_a   1.000
_cell.length_b   1.000
_cell.length_c   1.000
_cell.angle_alpha   90.00
_cell.angle_beta   90.00
_cell.angle_gamma   90.00
#
_symmetry.space_group_name_H-M   'P 1'
#
loop_
_entity.id
_entity.type
_entity.pdbx_description
1 polymer ?
#
loop_
_entity_poly.entity_id
_entity_poly.type
_entity_poly.pdbx_seq_one_letter_code
_entity_poly.pdbx_strand_id
1 'polypeptide(L)'
;DCITRGLLSIGDAENCVARYRAIKANLFPFVIIPSDWDTESFRCQAPFLFLAVLTAASENNPALQSSLAAQILSEVSRRVVIQSEKSLEILQGLLVHTCWYHYHFRKSSGQQLYLLLKIAVSLVVDLGIDKNPFGSFQPSSTARDDKTKLAAGKRALLGCFYLCSV
;
A
#
# COMPACT_ATOMS: atom_id res chain seq x y z
N ASP A 1 8.60 3.80 13.40
CA ASP A 1 9.15 3.04 12.25
C ASP A 1 9.69 1.69 12.71
N CYS A 2 9.41 0.61 11.99
CA CYS A 2 9.70 -0.77 12.36
C CYS A 2 11.20 -1.10 12.42
N ILE A 3 12.00 -0.50 11.54
CA ILE A 3 13.46 -0.66 11.52
C ILE A 3 14.09 0.07 12.72
N THR A 4 13.66 1.31 13.00
CA THR A 4 14.12 2.07 14.18
C THR A 4 13.74 1.38 15.50
N ARG A 5 12.65 0.62 15.51
CA ARG A 5 12.21 -0.19 16.66
C ARG A 5 12.93 -1.53 16.78
N GLY A 6 13.87 -1.85 15.87
CA GLY A 6 14.63 -3.10 15.86
C GLY A 6 13.79 -4.34 15.53
N LEU A 7 12.59 -4.17 14.97
CA LEU A 7 11.74 -5.30 14.58
C LEU A 7 12.24 -6.00 13.31
N LEU A 8 12.97 -5.25 12.48
CA LEU A 8 13.51 -5.71 11.22
C LEU A 8 14.87 -5.05 10.98
N SER A 9 15.86 -5.82 10.53
CA SER A 9 17.13 -5.24 10.07
C SER A 9 16.94 -4.54 8.71
N ILE A 10 17.85 -3.62 8.36
CA ILE A 10 17.81 -2.96 7.05
C ILE A 10 17.98 -3.96 5.88
N GLY A 11 18.84 -4.98 6.05
CA GLY A 11 19.05 -6.02 5.04
C GLY A 11 17.83 -6.92 4.87
N ASP A 12 17.11 -7.22 5.95
CA ASP A 12 15.83 -7.94 5.86
C ASP A 12 14.76 -7.09 5.15
N ALA A 13 14.76 -5.78 5.37
CA ALA A 13 13.88 -4.84 4.69
C ALA A 13 14.15 -4.79 3.18
N GLU A 14 15.42 -4.70 2.78
CA GLU A 14 15.86 -4.77 1.38
C GLU A 14 15.39 -6.07 0.72
N ASN A 15 15.59 -7.21 1.39
CA ASN A 15 15.13 -8.51 0.92
C ASN A 15 13.60 -8.57 0.77
N CYS A 16 12.84 -7.97 1.70
CA CYS A 16 11.39 -7.89 1.61
C CYS A 16 10.94 -7.06 0.40
N VAL A 17 11.53 -5.88 0.18
CA VAL A 17 11.22 -5.03 -0.97
C VAL A 17 11.57 -5.73 -2.29
N ALA A 18 12.73 -6.39 -2.36
CA ALA A 18 13.15 -7.16 -3.53
C ALA A 18 12.16 -8.30 -3.83
N ARG A 19 11.75 -9.06 -2.79
CA ARG A 19 10.75 -10.13 -2.92
C ARG A 19 9.40 -9.60 -3.40
N TYR A 20 8.96 -8.47 -2.86
CA TYR A 20 7.72 -7.84 -3.29
C TYR A 20 7.76 -7.49 -4.78
N ARG A 21 8.83 -6.84 -5.24
CA ARG A 21 9.02 -6.48 -6.66
C ARG A 21 9.05 -7.70 -7.57
N ALA A 22 9.75 -8.76 -7.18
CA ALA A 22 9.93 -9.94 -8.01
C ALA A 22 8.69 -10.85 -8.10
N ILE A 23 7.89 -10.92 -7.03
CA ILE A 23 6.80 -11.91 -6.93
C ILE A 23 5.46 -11.23 -6.76
N LYS A 24 5.29 -10.45 -5.68
CA LYS A 24 3.98 -9.92 -5.27
C LYS A 24 3.45 -8.89 -6.27
N ALA A 25 4.30 -8.01 -6.78
CA ALA A 25 3.92 -7.00 -7.77
C ALA A 25 3.47 -7.61 -9.11
N ASN A 26 3.97 -8.80 -9.46
CA ASN A 26 3.53 -9.53 -10.66
C ASN A 26 2.15 -10.19 -10.47
N LEU A 27 1.84 -10.63 -9.26
CA LEU A 27 0.55 -11.25 -8.92
C LEU A 27 -0.55 -10.21 -8.64
N PHE A 28 -0.18 -9.03 -8.13
CA PHE A 28 -1.08 -7.91 -7.87
C PHE A 28 -0.53 -6.61 -8.50
N PRO A 29 -0.67 -6.43 -9.83
CA PRO A 29 0.00 -5.36 -10.58
C PRO A 29 -0.68 -3.98 -10.45
N PHE A 30 -1.38 -3.75 -9.35
CA PHE A 30 -2.09 -2.49 -9.08
C PHE A 30 -1.27 -1.51 -8.24
N VAL A 31 -0.22 -2.00 -7.59
CA VAL A 31 0.73 -1.19 -6.81
C VAL A 31 2.15 -1.55 -7.26
N ILE A 32 2.80 -0.61 -7.92
CA ILE A 32 4.15 -0.78 -8.46
C ILE A 32 5.06 0.17 -7.72
N ILE A 33 6.10 -0.38 -7.09
CA ILE A 33 7.15 0.40 -6.44
C ILE A 33 8.16 0.81 -7.53
N PRO A 34 8.47 2.10 -7.68
CA PRO A 34 9.48 2.55 -8.62
C PRO A 34 10.83 1.84 -8.41
N SER A 35 11.53 1.52 -9.50
CA SER A 35 12.81 0.79 -9.45
C SER A 35 13.98 1.66 -8.99
N ASP A 36 13.84 2.97 -9.12
CA ASP A 36 14.77 4.01 -8.69
C ASP A 36 14.75 4.26 -7.18
N TRP A 37 13.74 3.75 -6.47
CA TRP A 37 13.69 3.86 -5.02
C TRP A 37 14.50 2.74 -4.36
N ASP A 38 15.60 3.09 -3.71
CA ASP A 38 16.22 2.20 -2.73
C ASP A 38 15.35 2.09 -1.45
N THR A 39 15.72 1.19 -0.56
CA THR A 39 14.92 0.87 0.63
C THR A 39 14.74 2.07 1.56
N GLU A 40 15.80 2.88 1.74
CA GLU A 40 15.73 4.06 2.61
C GLU A 40 14.93 5.20 1.96
N SER A 41 15.11 5.44 0.67
CA SER A 41 14.32 6.42 -0.09
C SER A 41 12.85 6.04 -0.10
N PHE A 42 12.53 4.75 -0.26
CA PHE A 42 11.16 4.25 -0.23
C PHE A 42 10.54 4.45 1.17
N ARG A 43 11.29 4.11 2.21
CA ARG A 43 10.90 4.31 3.60
C ARG A 43 10.61 5.78 3.94
N CYS A 44 11.38 6.71 3.41
CA CYS A 44 11.15 8.15 3.61
C CYS A 44 9.98 8.71 2.77
N GLN A 45 9.89 8.32 1.49
CA GLN A 45 8.90 8.88 0.57
C GLN A 45 7.50 8.29 0.75
N ALA A 46 7.40 7.02 1.14
CA ALA A 46 6.14 6.30 1.25
C ALA A 46 6.11 5.33 2.45
N PRO A 47 6.17 5.84 3.68
CA PRO A 47 6.41 5.04 4.89
C PRO A 47 5.32 4.01 5.22
N PHE A 48 4.05 4.31 4.94
CA PHE A 48 2.94 3.39 5.18
C PHE A 48 2.83 2.32 4.08
N LEU A 49 3.05 2.69 2.82
CA LEU A 49 3.18 1.72 1.73
C LEU A 49 4.39 0.81 1.96
N PHE A 50 5.52 1.35 2.41
CA PHE A 50 6.69 0.58 2.81
C PHE A 50 6.34 -0.43 3.91
N LEU A 51 5.68 0.00 4.98
CA LEU A 51 5.21 -0.88 6.05
C LEU A 51 4.29 -2.00 5.52
N ALA A 52 3.36 -1.68 4.62
CA ALA A 52 2.48 -2.66 3.99
C ALA A 52 3.24 -3.69 3.15
N VAL A 53 4.25 -3.25 2.40
CA VAL A 53 5.13 -4.11 1.59
C VAL A 53 5.94 -5.06 2.47
N LEU A 54 6.55 -4.55 3.55
CA LEU A 54 7.28 -5.38 4.51
C LEU A 54 6.37 -6.44 5.13
N THR A 55 5.16 -6.04 5.51
CA THR A 55 4.15 -6.94 6.08
C THR A 55 3.77 -8.05 5.09
N ALA A 56 3.54 -7.69 3.83
CA ALA A 56 3.16 -8.63 2.76
C ALA A 56 4.29 -9.60 2.35
N ALA A 57 5.56 -9.22 2.54
CA ALA A 57 6.76 -9.99 2.21
C ALA A 57 7.37 -10.77 3.40
N SER A 58 6.78 -10.63 4.60
CA SER A 58 7.19 -11.31 5.83
C SER A 58 6.38 -12.59 6.10
N GLU A 59 5.83 -13.24 5.06
CA GLU A 59 4.99 -14.45 5.23
C GLU A 59 5.70 -15.62 5.93
N ASN A 60 7.03 -15.66 5.88
CA ASN A 60 7.83 -16.71 6.52
C ASN A 60 8.05 -16.48 8.02
N ASN A 61 7.63 -15.33 8.57
CA ASN A 61 7.74 -15.01 9.99
C ASN A 61 6.42 -14.48 10.55
N PRO A 62 5.49 -15.36 10.97
CA PRO A 62 4.15 -14.97 11.41
C PRO A 62 4.13 -14.00 12.61
N ALA A 63 5.11 -14.07 13.51
CA ALA A 63 5.19 -13.20 14.69
C ALA A 63 5.56 -11.76 14.31
N LEU A 64 6.56 -11.59 13.45
CA LEU A 64 6.91 -10.31 12.86
C LEU A 64 5.75 -9.76 12.05
N GLN A 65 5.16 -10.60 11.20
CA GLN A 65 4.07 -10.22 10.33
C GLN A 65 2.84 -9.70 11.11
N SER A 66 2.50 -10.36 12.22
CA SER A 66 1.43 -9.91 13.12
C SER A 66 1.76 -8.56 13.78
N SER A 67 3.01 -8.36 14.17
CA SER A 67 3.47 -7.10 14.76
C SER A 67 3.46 -5.93 13.77
N LEU A 68 3.75 -6.19 12.49
CA LEU A 68 3.65 -5.20 11.43
C LEU A 68 2.19 -4.91 11.05
N ALA A 69 1.33 -5.93 10.99
CA ALA A 69 -0.10 -5.76 10.75
C ALA A 69 -0.77 -4.91 11.84
N ALA A 70 -0.42 -5.13 13.11
CA ALA A 70 -0.88 -4.27 14.21
C ALA A 70 -0.44 -2.80 14.03
N GLN A 71 0.77 -2.58 13.52
CA GLN A 71 1.25 -1.22 13.20
C GLN A 71 0.48 -0.59 12.04
N ILE A 72 0.12 -1.36 11.01
CA ILE A 72 -0.74 -0.85 9.92
C ILE A 72 -2.06 -0.33 10.49
N LEU A 73 -2.72 -1.11 11.35
CA LEU A 73 -3.99 -0.70 11.95
C LEU A 73 -3.85 0.55 12.82
N SER A 74 -2.76 0.64 13.58
CA SER A 74 -2.43 1.83 14.37
C SER A 74 -2.24 3.06 13.47
N GLU A 75 -1.50 2.93 12.37
CA GLU A 75 -1.28 4.02 11.41
C GLU A 75 -2.56 4.41 10.65
N VAL A 76 -3.42 3.45 10.27
CA VAL A 76 -4.74 3.76 9.70
C VAL A 76 -5.59 4.55 10.69
N SER A 77 -5.63 4.10 11.95
CA SER A 77 -6.41 4.78 12.99
C SER A 77 -5.90 6.21 13.20
N ARG A 78 -4.58 6.41 13.21
CA ARG A 78 -3.97 7.72 13.44
C ARG A 78 -4.07 8.64 12.22
N ARG A 79 -3.57 8.21 11.06
CA ARG A 79 -3.47 9.03 9.85
C ARG A 79 -4.83 9.21 9.19
N VAL A 80 -5.58 8.12 8.99
CA VAL A 80 -6.82 8.17 8.23
C VAL A 80 -8.01 8.61 9.09
N VAL A 81 -8.17 8.02 10.27
CA VAL A 81 -9.37 8.28 11.09
C VAL A 81 -9.23 9.57 11.89
N ILE A 82 -8.12 9.74 12.62
CA ILE A 82 -7.92 10.92 13.49
C ILE A 82 -7.49 12.13 12.69
N GLN A 83 -6.47 11.99 11.82
CA GLN A 83 -5.90 13.12 11.07
C GLN A 83 -6.61 13.39 9.74
N SER A 84 -7.54 12.52 9.31
CA SER A 84 -8.23 12.64 8.01
C SER A 84 -7.26 12.75 6.83
N GLU A 85 -6.09 12.15 6.94
CA GLU A 85 -5.06 12.17 5.91
C GLU A 85 -5.47 11.32 4.72
N LYS A 86 -5.34 11.91 3.53
CA LYS A 86 -5.76 11.33 2.26
C LYS A 86 -4.57 11.40 1.31
N SER A 87 -4.00 10.25 0.97
CA SER A 87 -2.90 10.18 0.02
C SER A 87 -2.98 8.91 -0.81
N LEU A 88 -2.46 8.98 -2.03
CA LEU A 88 -2.33 7.81 -2.90
C LEU A 88 -1.45 6.73 -2.25
N GLU A 89 -0.47 7.14 -1.46
CA GLU A 89 0.43 6.28 -0.71
C GLU A 89 -0.32 5.42 0.32
N ILE A 90 -1.22 6.03 1.10
CA ILE A 90 -2.08 5.30 2.05
C ILE A 90 -3.01 4.34 1.30
N LEU A 91 -3.63 4.79 0.21
CA LEU A 91 -4.49 3.94 -0.61
C LEU A 91 -3.73 2.71 -1.13
N GLN A 92 -2.55 2.91 -1.71
CA GLN A 92 -1.72 1.82 -2.20
C GLN A 92 -1.30 0.87 -1.08
N GLY A 93 -0.91 1.39 0.09
CA GLY A 93 -0.58 0.57 1.25
C GLY A 93 -1.75 -0.30 1.73
N LEU A 94 -2.97 0.26 1.76
CA LEU A 94 -4.19 -0.47 2.09
C LEU A 94 -4.50 -1.57 1.07
N LEU A 95 -4.34 -1.30 -0.23
CA LEU A 95 -4.53 -2.30 -1.27
C LEU A 95 -3.54 -3.46 -1.14
N VAL A 96 -2.27 -3.16 -0.86
CA VAL A 96 -1.24 -4.18 -0.61
C VAL A 96 -1.61 -5.02 0.61
N HIS A 97 -1.93 -4.39 1.73
CA HIS A 97 -2.23 -5.12 2.96
C HIS A 97 -3.49 -6.00 2.84
N THR A 98 -4.54 -5.48 2.21
CA THR A 98 -5.80 -6.22 2.02
C THR A 98 -5.67 -7.36 1.01
N CYS A 99 -4.91 -7.19 -0.08
CA CYS A 99 -4.65 -8.26 -1.05
C CYS A 99 -3.95 -9.47 -0.40
N TRP A 100 -2.96 -9.21 0.44
CA TRP A 100 -2.14 -10.26 1.07
C TRP A 100 -2.62 -10.67 2.47
N TYR A 101 -3.84 -10.27 2.83
CA TYR A 101 -4.42 -10.47 4.16
C TYR A 101 -4.53 -11.94 4.60
N HIS A 102 -4.70 -12.85 3.63
CA HIS A 102 -4.85 -14.29 3.88
C HIS A 102 -3.62 -14.95 4.51
N TYR A 103 -2.43 -14.34 4.41
CA TYR A 103 -1.23 -14.84 5.10
C TYR A 103 -1.26 -14.55 6.60
N HIS A 104 -2.01 -13.54 7.04
CA HIS A 104 -1.96 -13.03 8.41
C HIS A 104 -2.93 -13.72 9.36
N PHE A 105 -4.06 -14.24 8.88
CA PHE A 105 -5.18 -14.57 9.74
C PHE A 105 -5.84 -15.90 9.41
N ARG A 106 -5.67 -16.87 10.31
CA ARG A 106 -6.20 -18.23 10.14
C ARG A 106 -7.59 -18.46 10.71
N LYS A 107 -8.15 -17.59 11.59
CA LYS A 107 -9.36 -17.98 12.36
C LYS A 107 -10.47 -16.96 12.73
N SER A 108 -10.33 -15.61 12.67
CA SER A 108 -11.44 -14.79 13.24
C SER A 108 -11.67 -13.34 12.76
N SER A 109 -11.01 -12.84 11.71
CA SER A 109 -10.93 -11.39 11.46
C SER A 109 -11.41 -10.94 10.06
N GLY A 110 -12.38 -11.64 9.46
CA GLY A 110 -12.98 -11.20 8.18
C GLY A 110 -13.54 -9.77 8.22
N GLN A 111 -14.13 -9.35 9.35
CA GLN A 111 -14.71 -8.01 9.53
C GLN A 111 -13.68 -6.88 9.38
N GLN A 112 -12.44 -7.10 9.81
CA GLN A 112 -11.37 -6.10 9.71
C GLN A 112 -10.93 -5.88 8.26
N LEU A 113 -10.88 -6.94 7.44
CA LEU A 113 -10.59 -6.83 6.02
C LEU A 113 -11.63 -5.98 5.30
N TYR A 114 -12.92 -6.24 5.54
CA TYR A 114 -14.00 -5.46 4.92
C TYR A 114 -13.93 -3.99 5.32
N LEU A 115 -13.65 -3.68 6.58
CA LEU A 115 -13.49 -2.30 7.04
C LEU A 115 -12.34 -1.59 6.31
N LEU A 116 -11.16 -2.20 6.24
CA LEU A 116 -10.01 -1.63 5.54
C LEU A 116 -10.28 -1.42 4.05
N LEU A 117 -11.01 -2.35 3.42
CA LEU A 117 -11.43 -2.22 2.04
C LEU A 117 -12.40 -1.06 1.84
N LYS A 118 -13.36 -0.86 2.76
CA LYS A 118 -14.27 0.31 2.71
C LYS A 118 -13.53 1.63 2.89
N ILE A 119 -12.49 1.66 3.73
CA ILE A 119 -11.59 2.82 3.85
C ILE A 119 -10.86 3.08 2.52
N ALA A 120 -10.34 2.04 1.86
CA ALA A 120 -9.69 2.19 0.56
C ALA A 120 -10.66 2.73 -0.51
N VAL A 121 -11.90 2.25 -0.55
CA VAL A 121 -12.95 2.79 -1.44
C VAL A 121 -13.23 4.26 -1.13
N SER A 122 -13.34 4.63 0.16
CA SER A 122 -13.53 6.03 0.55
C SER A 122 -12.38 6.91 0.05
N LEU A 123 -11.13 6.45 0.19
CA LEU A 123 -9.95 7.17 -0.29
C LEU A 123 -9.94 7.37 -1.81
N VAL A 124 -10.42 6.40 -2.58
CA VAL A 124 -10.55 6.55 -4.04
C VAL A 124 -11.46 7.72 -4.40
N VAL A 125 -12.62 7.81 -3.75
CA VAL A 125 -13.62 8.89 -3.96
C VAL A 125 -13.10 10.23 -3.46
N ASP A 126 -12.48 10.22 -2.28
CA ASP A 126 -11.89 11.41 -1.65
C ASP A 126 -10.76 12.01 -2.48
N LEU A 127 -9.92 11.17 -3.10
CA LEU A 127 -8.84 11.58 -4.00
C LEU A 127 -9.35 11.96 -5.40
N GLY A 128 -10.63 11.73 -5.70
CA GLY A 128 -11.25 12.02 -7.00
C GLY A 128 -10.70 11.19 -8.15
N ILE A 129 -10.10 10.03 -7.86
CA ILE A 129 -9.49 9.15 -8.87
C ILE A 129 -10.57 8.56 -9.79
N ASP A 130 -11.78 8.38 -9.26
CA ASP A 130 -12.98 7.90 -9.96
C ASP A 130 -13.56 8.92 -10.95
N LYS A 131 -13.33 10.23 -10.73
CA LYS A 131 -14.00 11.30 -11.48
C LYS A 131 -13.42 11.54 -12.87
N ASN A 132 -12.21 11.06 -13.17
CA ASN A 132 -11.61 11.21 -14.50
C ASN A 132 -10.66 10.07 -14.91
N PRO A 133 -11.19 8.85 -15.15
CA PRO A 133 -10.37 7.70 -15.52
C PRO A 133 -9.65 7.84 -16.88
N PHE A 134 -9.99 8.84 -17.69
CA PHE A 134 -9.46 9.04 -19.05
C PHE A 134 -8.85 10.43 -19.33
N GLY A 135 -8.63 11.25 -18.29
CA GLY A 135 -8.34 12.68 -18.39
C GLY A 135 -7.45 13.15 -19.54
N SER A 136 -8.04 13.99 -20.39
CA SER A 136 -7.42 14.88 -21.36
C SER A 136 -6.45 15.85 -20.67
N PHE A 137 -5.19 15.47 -20.54
CA PHE A 137 -4.16 16.32 -19.94
C PHE A 137 -3.53 17.22 -21.02
N GLN A 138 -3.75 18.53 -20.93
CA GLN A 138 -2.90 19.51 -21.62
C GLN A 138 -1.52 19.51 -20.95
N PRO A 139 -0.41 19.43 -21.71
CA PRO A 139 0.91 19.30 -21.12
C PRO A 139 1.48 20.66 -20.68
N SER A 140 1.63 20.86 -19.37
CA SER A 140 2.62 21.77 -18.79
C SER A 140 3.86 20.97 -18.33
N SER A 141 5.00 21.62 -18.17
CA SER A 141 6.34 21.03 -18.02
C SER A 141 6.58 20.12 -16.80
N THR A 142 5.62 19.97 -15.88
CA THR A 142 5.59 18.94 -14.81
C THR A 142 4.99 17.59 -15.26
N ALA A 143 4.62 17.49 -16.54
CA ALA A 143 3.83 16.39 -17.12
C ALA A 143 4.34 14.97 -16.86
N ARG A 144 5.62 14.73 -16.57
CA ARG A 144 6.11 13.37 -16.31
C ARG A 144 5.68 12.84 -14.94
N ASP A 145 5.83 13.62 -13.89
CA ASP A 145 5.44 13.20 -12.53
C ASP A 145 3.92 13.10 -12.40
N ASP A 146 3.20 14.06 -13.01
CA ASP A 146 1.74 14.06 -13.07
C ASP A 146 1.19 12.83 -13.82
N LYS A 147 1.84 12.43 -14.92
CA LYS A 147 1.47 11.20 -15.65
C LYS A 147 1.75 9.94 -14.84
N THR A 148 2.86 9.88 -14.11
CA THR A 148 3.20 8.73 -13.26
C THR A 148 2.21 8.58 -12.11
N LYS A 149 1.88 9.68 -11.42
CA LYS A 149 0.87 9.72 -10.35
C LYS A 149 -0.52 9.36 -10.88
N LEU A 150 -0.89 9.86 -12.06
CA LEU A 150 -2.13 9.50 -12.72
C LEU A 150 -2.19 8.00 -13.04
N ALA A 151 -1.13 7.43 -13.61
CA ALA A 151 -1.05 6.00 -13.91
C ALA A 151 -1.13 5.15 -12.62
N ALA A 152 -0.45 5.56 -11.57
CA ALA A 152 -0.52 4.91 -10.26
C ALA A 152 -1.92 5.00 -9.65
N GLY A 153 -2.60 6.15 -9.76
CA GLY A 153 -3.99 6.32 -9.34
C GLY A 153 -4.95 5.41 -10.10
N LYS A 154 -4.85 5.34 -11.43
CA LYS A 154 -5.67 4.43 -12.25
C LYS A 154 -5.44 2.96 -11.89
N ARG A 155 -4.19 2.55 -11.65
CA ARG A 155 -3.88 1.19 -11.19
C ARG A 155 -4.50 0.92 -9.82
N ALA A 156 -4.38 1.87 -8.87
CA ALA A 156 -4.98 1.74 -7.55
C ALA A 156 -6.52 1.63 -7.62
N LEU A 157 -7.17 2.40 -8.49
CA LEU A 157 -8.61 2.29 -8.75
C LEU A 157 -8.98 0.87 -9.22
N LEU A 158 -8.28 0.35 -10.22
CA LEU A 158 -8.50 -1.01 -10.73
C LEU A 158 -8.26 -2.07 -9.65
N GLY A 159 -7.23 -1.89 -8.81
CA GLY A 159 -6.95 -2.78 -7.68
C GLY A 159 -8.07 -2.74 -6.64
N CYS A 160 -8.65 -1.56 -6.38
CA CYS A 160 -9.79 -1.42 -5.50
C CYS A 160 -11.02 -2.15 -6.05
N PHE A 161 -11.33 -1.98 -7.34
CA PHE A 161 -12.41 -2.72 -8.00
C PHE A 161 -12.20 -4.24 -7.92
N TYR A 162 -10.99 -4.71 -8.22
CA TYR A 162 -10.63 -6.14 -8.15
C TYR A 162 -10.85 -6.73 -6.74
N LEU A 163 -10.46 -6.00 -5.69
CA LEU A 163 -10.63 -6.48 -4.30
C LEU A 163 -12.08 -6.36 -3.81
N CYS A 164 -12.89 -5.47 -4.39
CA CYS A 164 -14.31 -5.31 -4.05
C CYS A 164 -15.26 -6.23 -4.82
N SER A 165 -14.83 -6.86 -5.91
CA SER A 165 -15.67 -7.73 -6.75
C SER A 165 -15.84 -9.16 -6.22
N VAL A 166 -15.27 -9.47 -5.05
CA VAL A 166 -15.33 -10.79 -4.39
C VAL A 166 -16.39 -10.83 -3.31
#